data_AF-A0A6L3AQR4-F1
#
_entry.id   AF-A0A6L3AQR4-F1
#
_cell.length_a   1.000
_cell.length_b   1.000
_cell.length_c   1.000
_cell.angle_alpha   90.00
_cell.angle_beta   90.00
_cell.angle_gamma   90.00
#
_symmetry.space_group_name_H-M   'P 1'
#
loop_
_entity.id
_entity.type
_entity.pdbx_description
1 polymer ?
#
loop_
_entity_poly.entity_id
_entity_poly.type
_entity_poly.pdbx_seq_one_letter_code
_entity_poly.pdbx_strand_id
1 'polypeptide(L)'
;MADMLLTNRHESLFLWDVRKSNPNGDPSGNEPRIDRHTKKCDVTDVCIKRTVRDYIGQTKGKDSLLITRLGEDIPQIVTLTERISAFLFGSDEKKEKTFKVVEDSTKKALKDITEKHQGMEQEKLKAQKDEQKKEIEKEEKILKKRLEVFEEFKTNKSAEKLKTLIDEKESWPNIINDLRKYMCQCFCDLKMFGSVLAIKSKTPLADLGGPLTGPIQIEVGTSLHKVVQSNKQITSIMAPDKKPAEEGEEAEHGGGLFGDTHCIEYGLFATSAIANENTAKFTGLHNDDHNLFLKALWRGTRDRHTRSKNQVPRLLIDIEYNKPFHFGDLVNSIKLMPVKRDGKNIEEEAYRSIEDFTLDLSKFYETVKSKTDAIKSIKFASNGLITLEEFKEGLDNSLKNKVCELSNIDFDCSKEIKAEEFSDTAKKAIEGIKGISYCEPNKTITITTDLADDIFKRIIDNPVLRDYKDGLQKAYNELKGT
;
A
#
# COMPACT_ATOMS: atom_id res chain seq x y z
N MET A 1 17.43 -4.62 7.41
CA MET A 1 17.81 -4.98 6.03
C MET A 1 17.67 -3.73 5.19
N ALA A 2 18.59 -3.52 4.25
CA ALA A 2 18.78 -2.23 3.58
C ALA A 2 17.57 -1.78 2.76
N ASP A 3 17.24 -0.49 2.87
CA ASP A 3 16.28 0.29 2.07
C ASP A 3 16.71 0.27 0.59
N MET A 4 16.53 -0.87 -0.06
CA MET A 4 16.88 -1.08 -1.47
C MET A 4 15.62 -1.00 -2.32
N LEU A 5 15.72 -0.23 -3.41
CA LEU A 5 14.69 -0.16 -4.45
C LEU A 5 14.27 -1.56 -4.87
N LEU A 6 13.00 -1.71 -5.25
CA LEU A 6 12.49 -2.94 -5.84
C LEU A 6 13.25 -3.22 -7.15
N THR A 7 14.16 -4.19 -7.11
CA THR A 7 15.03 -4.53 -8.25
C THR A 7 14.44 -5.59 -9.15
N ASN A 8 13.56 -6.43 -8.61
CA ASN A 8 13.00 -7.59 -9.27
C ASN A 8 11.48 -7.46 -9.44
N ARG A 9 10.94 -8.09 -10.48
CA ARG A 9 9.50 -8.16 -10.67
C ARG A 9 8.89 -9.11 -9.64
N HIS A 10 7.71 -8.77 -9.14
CA HIS A 10 6.90 -9.67 -8.33
C HIS A 10 5.56 -9.95 -8.99
N GLU A 11 5.06 -11.17 -8.83
CA GLU A 11 3.69 -11.56 -9.14
C GLU A 11 3.09 -12.26 -7.93
N SER A 12 2.06 -11.66 -7.34
CA SER A 12 1.41 -12.12 -6.13
C SER A 12 0.02 -12.66 -6.43
N LEU A 13 -0.25 -13.87 -5.98
CA LEU A 13 -1.56 -14.51 -5.98
C LEU A 13 -2.13 -14.43 -4.57
N PHE A 14 -3.32 -13.84 -4.43
CA PHE A 14 -3.99 -13.67 -3.14
C PHE A 14 -5.41 -14.22 -3.16
N LEU A 15 -5.72 -15.08 -2.19
CA LEU A 15 -7.04 -15.67 -1.97
C LEU A 15 -7.59 -15.29 -0.60
N TRP A 16 -8.88 -14.99 -0.57
CA TRP A 16 -9.63 -14.70 0.66
C TRP A 16 -11.07 -15.22 0.53
N ASP A 17 -11.66 -15.67 1.64
CA ASP A 17 -13.07 -16.06 1.66
C ASP A 17 -13.96 -14.96 2.25
N VAL A 18 -15.21 -14.99 1.85
CA VAL A 18 -16.25 -14.06 2.26
C VAL A 18 -17.45 -14.89 2.68
N ARG A 19 -17.96 -14.66 3.89
CA ARG A 19 -19.10 -15.42 4.43
C ARG A 19 -20.24 -14.50 4.82
N LYS A 20 -21.45 -14.80 4.35
CA LYS A 20 -22.69 -14.12 4.73
C LYS A 20 -22.61 -12.58 4.66
N SER A 21 -21.83 -12.07 3.71
CA SER A 21 -21.40 -10.67 3.62
C SER A 21 -21.38 -10.16 2.18
N ASN A 22 -21.24 -8.85 1.99
CA ASN A 22 -21.07 -8.23 0.69
C ASN A 22 -19.62 -7.75 0.50
N PRO A 23 -18.82 -8.40 -0.35
CA PRO A 23 -17.42 -8.03 -0.50
C PRO A 23 -17.23 -6.72 -1.28
N ASN A 24 -18.08 -6.47 -2.28
CA ASN A 24 -18.07 -5.25 -3.09
C ASN A 24 -19.46 -4.98 -3.68
N GLY A 25 -20.17 -4.02 -3.08
CA GLY A 25 -21.50 -3.59 -3.55
C GLY A 25 -21.44 -2.73 -4.80
N ASP A 26 -22.40 -2.93 -5.71
CA ASP A 26 -22.62 -2.04 -6.84
C ASP A 26 -23.24 -0.70 -6.39
N PRO A 27 -22.74 0.47 -6.85
CA PRO A 27 -23.32 1.78 -6.53
C PRO A 27 -24.83 1.92 -6.83
N SER A 28 -25.38 1.14 -7.74
CA SER A 28 -26.77 1.26 -8.21
C SER A 28 -27.79 0.70 -7.22
N GLY A 29 -27.39 -0.27 -6.38
CA GLY A 29 -28.30 -0.97 -5.46
C GLY A 29 -27.62 -1.71 -4.30
N ASN A 30 -26.31 -1.53 -4.15
CA ASN A 30 -25.46 -2.21 -3.17
C ASN A 30 -25.53 -3.74 -3.22
N GLU A 31 -25.94 -4.32 -4.34
CA GLU A 31 -25.89 -5.76 -4.56
C GLU A 31 -24.43 -6.21 -4.80
N PRO A 32 -24.03 -7.42 -4.37
CA PRO A 32 -22.76 -7.99 -4.79
C PRO A 32 -22.65 -8.04 -6.32
N ARG A 33 -21.48 -7.72 -6.86
CA ARG A 33 -21.25 -7.71 -8.31
C ARG A 33 -21.16 -9.13 -8.86
N ILE A 34 -22.30 -9.73 -9.20
CA ILE A 34 -22.37 -11.10 -9.71
C ILE A 34 -22.59 -11.08 -11.22
N ASP A 35 -21.71 -11.75 -11.96
CA ASP A 35 -21.88 -11.93 -13.40
C ASP A 35 -23.08 -12.84 -13.70
N ARG A 36 -23.91 -12.42 -14.67
CA ARG A 36 -25.19 -13.08 -14.94
C ARG A 36 -25.04 -14.47 -15.55
N HIS A 37 -23.96 -14.70 -16.29
CA HIS A 37 -23.73 -15.94 -17.04
C HIS A 37 -22.94 -16.96 -16.23
N THR A 38 -21.80 -16.55 -15.70
CA THR A 38 -20.87 -17.39 -14.94
C THR A 38 -21.32 -17.57 -13.49
N LYS A 39 -22.19 -16.69 -12.97
CA LYS A 39 -22.58 -16.64 -11.54
C LYS A 39 -21.41 -16.45 -10.59
N LYS A 40 -20.27 -15.99 -11.08
CA LYS A 40 -19.12 -15.60 -10.28
C LYS A 40 -19.29 -14.18 -9.77
N CYS A 41 -18.77 -13.90 -8.59
CA CYS A 41 -18.78 -12.57 -8.00
C CYS A 41 -17.42 -11.89 -8.24
N ASP A 42 -17.47 -10.61 -8.57
CA ASP A 42 -16.29 -9.78 -8.76
C ASP A 42 -16.12 -8.77 -7.62
N VAL A 43 -14.85 -8.47 -7.33
CA VAL A 43 -14.39 -7.45 -6.42
C VAL A 43 -13.42 -6.58 -7.19
N THR A 44 -13.83 -5.34 -7.43
CA THR A 44 -13.03 -4.40 -8.22
C THR A 44 -11.64 -4.17 -7.62
N ASP A 45 -10.65 -3.97 -8.49
CA ASP A 45 -9.27 -3.64 -8.10
C ASP A 45 -9.22 -2.41 -7.19
N VAL A 46 -10.07 -1.40 -7.44
CA VAL A 46 -10.18 -0.20 -6.60
C VAL A 46 -10.66 -0.52 -5.18
N CYS A 47 -11.51 -1.53 -5.00
CA CYS A 47 -11.96 -1.99 -3.69
C CYS A 47 -10.81 -2.66 -2.92
N ILE A 48 -10.00 -3.47 -3.61
CA ILE A 48 -8.82 -4.13 -3.05
C ILE A 48 -7.75 -3.09 -2.69
N LYS A 49 -7.45 -2.15 -3.60
CA LYS A 49 -6.55 -1.01 -3.32
C LYS A 49 -7.05 -0.18 -2.14
N ARG A 50 -8.37 -0.02 -1.99
CA ARG A 50 -8.95 0.67 -0.83
C ARG A 50 -8.68 -0.08 0.47
N THR A 51 -8.80 -1.41 0.48
CA THR A 51 -8.42 -2.25 1.63
C THR A 51 -6.99 -2.00 2.07
N VAL A 52 -6.05 -2.01 1.11
CA VAL A 52 -4.63 -1.73 1.40
C VAL A 52 -4.44 -0.32 1.95
N ARG A 53 -5.08 0.69 1.34
CA ARG A 53 -5.02 2.09 1.81
C ARG A 53 -5.57 2.23 3.22
N ASP A 54 -6.70 1.61 3.54
CA ASP A 54 -7.31 1.69 4.87
C ASP A 54 -6.36 1.13 5.94
N TYR A 55 -5.70 -0.01 5.67
CA TYR A 55 -4.69 -0.57 6.57
C TYR A 55 -3.49 0.39 6.75
N ILE A 56 -2.91 0.89 5.65
CA ILE A 56 -1.78 1.84 5.71
C ILE A 56 -2.17 3.11 6.46
N GLY A 57 -3.39 3.62 6.26
CA GLY A 57 -3.88 4.82 6.96
C GLY A 57 -4.06 4.61 8.46
N GLN A 58 -4.40 3.39 8.89
CA GLN A 58 -4.49 3.03 10.30
C GLN A 58 -3.09 2.89 10.94
N THR A 59 -2.13 2.30 10.23
CA THR A 59 -0.79 2.01 10.77
C THR A 59 0.19 3.18 10.65
N LYS A 60 0.25 3.84 9.48
CA LYS A 60 1.15 4.99 9.20
C LYS A 60 0.48 6.36 9.34
N GLY A 61 -0.84 6.39 9.55
CA GLY A 61 -1.63 7.62 9.68
C GLY A 61 -2.23 8.10 8.34
N LYS A 62 -3.37 8.79 8.41
CA LYS A 62 -4.13 9.24 7.21
C LYS A 62 -3.34 10.21 6.32
N ASP A 63 -2.35 10.92 6.86
CA ASP A 63 -1.52 11.86 6.12
C ASP A 63 -0.53 11.19 5.16
N SER A 64 -0.23 9.89 5.35
CA SER A 64 0.64 9.12 4.45
C SER A 64 -0.07 8.68 3.16
N LEU A 65 -1.36 9.01 3.00
CA LEU A 65 -2.18 8.64 1.85
C LEU A 65 -2.65 9.90 1.13
N LEU A 66 -2.47 9.98 -0.18
CA LEU A 66 -3.00 11.09 -0.97
C LEU A 66 -4.51 10.96 -1.22
N ILE A 67 -4.99 9.74 -1.47
CA ILE A 67 -6.40 9.45 -1.74
C ILE A 67 -7.09 8.98 -0.46
N THR A 68 -7.37 9.93 0.43
CA THR A 68 -8.17 9.68 1.64
C THR A 68 -8.99 10.91 2.04
N ARG A 69 -10.03 10.71 2.85
CA ARG A 69 -10.78 11.80 3.47
C ARG A 69 -10.01 12.27 4.71
N LEU A 70 -9.76 13.59 4.80
CA LEU A 70 -9.13 14.22 5.95
C LEU A 70 -10.22 14.84 6.85
N GLY A 71 -10.06 14.71 8.16
CA GLY A 71 -11.00 15.18 9.19
C GLY A 71 -11.99 14.10 9.63
N GLU A 72 -12.18 13.96 10.95
CA GLU A 72 -13.19 13.07 11.54
C GLU A 72 -14.54 13.79 11.73
N ASP A 73 -14.55 15.13 11.87
CA ASP A 73 -15.76 15.86 12.30
C ASP A 73 -16.18 17.05 11.41
N ILE A 74 -15.42 17.40 10.37
CA ILE A 74 -15.80 18.47 9.44
C ILE A 74 -15.47 18.02 8.01
N PRO A 75 -16.46 17.91 7.10
CA PRO A 75 -16.21 17.61 5.70
C PRO A 75 -15.66 18.86 5.03
N GLN A 76 -14.40 19.22 5.30
CA GLN A 76 -13.69 20.06 4.35
C GLN A 76 -13.46 19.18 3.13
N ILE A 77 -14.28 19.38 2.09
CA ILE A 77 -14.06 18.78 0.78
C ILE A 77 -12.83 19.46 0.21
N VAL A 78 -11.65 19.00 0.62
CA VAL A 78 -10.38 19.46 0.05
C VAL A 78 -10.23 18.73 -1.26
N THR A 79 -10.28 19.46 -2.37
CA THR A 79 -10.01 18.89 -3.68
C THR A 79 -8.59 18.29 -3.70
N LEU A 80 -8.35 17.31 -4.57
CA LEU A 80 -7.00 16.75 -4.75
C LEU A 80 -5.96 17.84 -5.04
N THR A 81 -6.38 18.88 -5.78
CA THR A 81 -5.56 20.05 -6.12
C THR A 81 -5.17 20.85 -4.87
N GLU A 82 -6.15 21.20 -4.03
CA GLU A 82 -5.90 21.94 -2.80
C GLU A 82 -5.05 21.14 -1.82
N ARG A 83 -5.24 19.81 -1.75
CA ARG A 83 -4.43 18.94 -0.90
C ARG A 83 -2.97 18.94 -1.32
N ILE A 84 -2.70 18.79 -2.62
CA ILE A 84 -1.32 18.81 -3.15
C ILE A 84 -0.70 20.19 -2.92
N SER A 85 -1.46 21.26 -3.19
CA SER A 85 -0.99 22.63 -2.98
C SER A 85 -0.70 22.93 -1.51
N ALA A 86 -1.57 22.55 -0.59
CA ALA A 86 -1.37 22.71 0.85
C ALA A 86 -0.23 21.82 1.38
N PHE A 87 -0.04 20.63 0.81
CA PHE A 87 1.05 19.74 1.21
C PHE A 87 2.42 20.30 0.78
N LEU A 88 2.54 20.75 -0.47
CA LEU A 88 3.81 21.26 -1.00
C LEU A 88 4.09 22.70 -0.55
N PHE A 89 3.07 23.54 -0.47
CA PHE A 89 3.21 25.00 -0.33
C PHE A 89 2.39 25.61 0.82
N GLY A 90 1.76 24.81 1.69
CA GLY A 90 0.83 25.33 2.70
C GLY A 90 1.48 26.04 3.90
N SER A 91 2.75 25.77 4.21
CA SER A 91 3.51 26.48 5.25
C SER A 91 4.92 26.81 4.76
N ASP A 92 5.55 27.84 5.32
CA ASP A 92 6.90 28.25 4.92
C ASP A 92 7.95 27.15 5.21
N GLU A 93 7.74 26.34 6.26
CA GLU A 93 8.57 25.15 6.53
C GLU A 93 8.41 24.05 5.46
N LYS A 94 7.18 23.79 5.00
CA LYS A 94 6.92 22.78 3.95
C LYS A 94 7.44 23.22 2.59
N LYS A 95 7.33 24.52 2.31
CA LYS A 95 7.97 25.15 1.15
C LYS A 95 9.47 24.93 1.21
N GLU A 96 10.12 25.28 2.32
CA GLU A 96 11.58 25.12 2.47
C GLU A 96 12.03 23.65 2.34
N LYS A 97 11.26 22.69 2.87
CA LYS A 97 11.53 21.24 2.70
C LYS A 97 11.38 20.80 1.26
N THR A 98 10.28 21.17 0.61
CA THR A 98 10.07 20.90 -0.82
C THR A 98 11.21 21.51 -1.64
N PHE A 99 11.68 22.69 -1.23
CA PHE A 99 12.76 23.35 -1.92
C PHE A 99 14.09 22.61 -1.78
N LYS A 100 14.51 22.30 -0.55
CA LYS A 100 15.75 21.56 -0.30
C LYS A 100 15.82 20.25 -1.10
N VAL A 101 14.71 19.52 -1.22
CA VAL A 101 14.68 18.24 -1.94
C VAL A 101 14.97 18.41 -3.44
N VAL A 102 14.37 19.40 -4.10
CA VAL A 102 14.61 19.63 -5.53
C VAL A 102 16.00 20.24 -5.76
N GLU A 103 16.48 21.09 -4.83
CA GLU A 103 17.85 21.63 -4.84
C GLU A 103 18.89 20.49 -4.72
N ASP A 104 18.71 19.59 -3.78
CA ASP A 104 19.59 18.44 -3.54
C ASP A 104 19.55 17.44 -4.71
N SER A 105 18.37 17.17 -5.28
CA SER A 105 18.21 16.36 -6.50
C SER A 105 19.00 16.97 -7.67
N THR A 106 18.89 18.28 -7.85
CA THR A 106 19.58 19.00 -8.93
C THR A 106 21.10 19.03 -8.72
N LYS A 107 21.56 19.28 -7.49
CA LYS A 107 22.98 19.24 -7.12
C LYS A 107 23.59 17.85 -7.30
N LYS A 108 22.84 16.80 -6.96
CA LYS A 108 23.27 15.41 -7.17
C LYS A 108 23.39 15.09 -8.65
N ALA A 109 22.39 15.44 -9.46
CA ALA A 109 22.45 15.27 -10.91
C ALA A 109 23.63 16.04 -11.52
N LEU A 110 23.91 17.26 -11.04
CA LEU A 110 25.05 18.06 -11.47
C LEU A 110 26.37 17.37 -11.11
N LYS A 111 26.50 16.86 -9.89
CA LYS A 111 27.70 16.13 -9.44
C LYS A 111 27.95 14.87 -10.27
N ASP A 112 26.93 14.06 -10.52
CA ASP A 112 27.02 12.84 -11.33
C ASP A 112 27.44 13.16 -12.78
N ILE A 113 27.00 14.29 -13.33
CA ILE A 113 27.38 14.78 -14.66
C ILE A 113 28.80 15.34 -14.67
N THR A 114 29.19 16.12 -13.66
CA THR A 114 30.56 16.66 -13.53
C THR A 114 31.58 15.52 -13.36
N GLU A 115 31.24 14.48 -12.60
CA GLU A 115 32.08 13.28 -12.44
C GLU A 115 32.20 12.49 -13.76
N LYS A 116 31.12 12.32 -14.51
CA LYS A 116 31.16 11.75 -15.87
C LYS A 116 32.01 12.58 -16.82
N HIS A 117 31.88 13.91 -16.78
CA HIS A 117 32.64 14.84 -17.60
C HIS A 117 34.15 14.74 -17.29
N GLN A 118 34.53 14.69 -16.01
CA GLN A 118 35.91 14.51 -15.55
C GLN A 118 36.49 13.12 -15.90
N GLY A 119 35.69 12.05 -15.79
CA GLY A 119 36.12 10.71 -16.19
C GLY A 119 36.38 10.58 -17.70
N MET A 120 35.55 11.23 -18.53
CA MET A 120 35.78 11.30 -19.98
C MET A 120 36.99 12.16 -20.37
N GLU A 121 37.34 13.17 -19.57
CA GLU A 121 38.51 14.02 -19.77
C GLU A 121 39.84 13.28 -19.55
N GLN A 122 39.84 12.26 -18.68
CA GLN A 122 40.99 11.41 -18.41
C GLN A 122 41.22 10.32 -19.48
N GLU A 123 40.16 9.83 -20.13
CA GLU A 123 40.25 8.88 -21.24
C GLU A 123 40.36 9.57 -22.62
N LYS A 124 41.54 10.08 -22.95
CA LYS A 124 41.83 10.58 -24.31
C LYS A 124 41.72 9.45 -25.34
N LEU A 125 40.61 9.36 -26.11
CA LEU A 125 40.62 8.79 -27.47
C LEU A 125 39.38 9.17 -28.33
N LYS A 126 39.68 9.85 -29.46
CA LYS A 126 39.00 9.99 -30.78
C LYS A 126 37.49 10.33 -30.91
N ALA A 127 37.23 11.40 -31.68
CA ALA A 127 36.10 11.83 -32.54
C ALA A 127 34.64 11.37 -32.29
N GLN A 128 34.35 10.17 -31.80
CA GLN A 128 32.99 9.78 -31.36
C GLN A 128 32.59 10.42 -30.01
N LYS A 129 33.56 10.90 -29.23
CA LYS A 129 33.33 11.55 -27.92
C LYS A 129 32.94 13.05 -28.00
N ASP A 130 33.13 13.73 -29.14
CA ASP A 130 32.87 15.18 -29.23
C ASP A 130 31.37 15.55 -29.22
N GLU A 131 30.52 14.67 -29.76
CA GLU A 131 29.06 14.85 -29.77
C GLU A 131 28.47 14.58 -28.37
N GLN A 132 28.91 13.50 -27.70
CA GLN A 132 28.57 13.20 -26.32
C GLN A 132 29.10 14.25 -25.33
N LYS A 133 30.29 14.80 -25.57
CA LYS A 133 30.85 15.89 -24.74
C LYS A 133 30.01 17.17 -24.85
N LYS A 134 29.58 17.56 -26.05
CA LYS A 134 28.67 18.70 -26.25
C LYS A 134 27.31 18.47 -25.61
N GLU A 135 26.81 17.25 -25.63
CA GLU A 135 25.54 16.88 -24.98
C GLU A 135 25.65 17.00 -23.45
N ILE A 136 26.77 16.56 -22.87
CA ILE A 136 27.07 16.67 -21.44
C ILE A 136 27.28 18.13 -21.00
N GLU A 137 28.00 18.95 -21.79
CA GLU A 137 28.13 20.39 -21.53
C GLU A 137 26.79 21.13 -21.62
N LYS A 138 25.91 20.71 -22.54
CA LYS A 138 24.54 21.23 -22.65
C LYS A 138 23.71 20.86 -21.42
N GLU A 139 23.77 19.61 -20.95
CA GLU A 139 23.10 19.14 -19.73
C GLU A 139 23.61 19.88 -18.47
N GLU A 140 24.92 20.07 -18.34
CA GLU A 140 25.51 20.78 -17.20
C GLU A 140 25.06 22.25 -17.14
N LYS A 141 24.98 22.92 -18.30
CA LYS A 141 24.46 24.28 -18.42
C LYS A 141 22.98 24.37 -18.04
N ILE A 142 22.17 23.38 -18.42
CA ILE A 142 20.75 23.28 -18.04
C ILE A 142 20.62 23.13 -16.52
N LEU A 143 21.45 22.30 -15.89
CA LEU A 143 21.39 22.04 -14.44
C LEU A 143 21.83 23.25 -13.60
N LYS A 144 22.87 23.98 -14.03
CA LYS A 144 23.28 25.24 -13.38
C LYS A 144 22.18 26.29 -13.46
N LYS A 145 21.54 26.43 -14.64
CA LYS A 145 20.42 27.35 -14.84
C LYS A 145 19.17 26.94 -14.03
N ARG A 146 18.95 25.63 -13.80
CA ARG A 146 17.90 25.14 -12.89
C ARG A 146 18.12 25.60 -11.45
N LEU A 147 19.35 25.53 -10.95
CA LEU A 147 19.68 25.99 -9.60
C LEU A 147 19.46 27.50 -9.45
N GLU A 148 19.78 28.30 -10.45
CA GLU A 148 19.51 29.75 -10.48
C GLU A 148 18.01 30.06 -10.44
N VAL A 149 17.21 29.42 -11.29
CA VAL A 149 15.74 29.54 -11.29
C VAL A 149 15.15 29.14 -9.93
N PHE A 150 15.79 28.18 -9.26
CA PHE A 150 15.35 27.67 -7.98
C PHE A 150 15.62 28.63 -6.81
N GLU A 151 16.78 29.28 -6.79
CA GLU A 151 17.10 30.34 -5.83
C GLU A 151 16.18 31.56 -5.98
N GLU A 152 15.80 31.90 -7.22
CA GLU A 152 14.78 32.92 -7.48
C GLU A 152 13.37 32.50 -7.03
N PHE A 153 13.04 31.20 -7.05
CA PHE A 153 11.79 30.67 -6.53
C PHE A 153 11.69 30.83 -5.01
N LYS A 154 12.78 30.54 -4.30
CA LYS A 154 12.88 30.64 -2.82
C LYS A 154 12.64 32.05 -2.31
N THR A 155 12.92 33.07 -3.12
CA THR A 155 12.80 34.49 -2.76
C THR A 155 11.46 35.13 -3.19
N ASN A 156 10.74 34.57 -4.16
CA ASN A 156 9.48 35.14 -4.68
C ASN A 156 8.21 34.45 -4.15
N LYS A 157 7.35 35.22 -3.48
CA LYS A 157 6.12 34.75 -2.82
C LYS A 157 4.93 34.42 -3.75
N SER A 158 5.06 34.49 -5.08
CA SER A 158 3.89 34.43 -5.99
C SER A 158 4.09 33.53 -7.21
N ALA A 159 3.22 32.53 -7.36
CA ALA A 159 3.26 31.52 -8.42
C ALA A 159 2.96 32.04 -9.85
N GLU A 160 2.54 33.30 -10.02
CA GLU A 160 2.10 33.86 -11.31
C GLU A 160 3.26 34.32 -12.22
N LYS A 161 4.43 34.67 -11.68
CA LYS A 161 5.62 35.06 -12.49
C LYS A 161 6.47 33.89 -13.01
N LEU A 162 6.13 32.67 -12.62
CA LEU A 162 6.86 31.44 -12.98
C LEU A 162 6.79 31.12 -14.48
N LYS A 163 5.67 31.44 -15.13
CA LYS A 163 5.48 31.15 -16.56
C LYS A 163 6.36 32.04 -17.46
N THR A 164 6.68 33.26 -17.00
CA THR A 164 7.48 34.25 -17.74
C THR A 164 8.99 34.11 -17.55
N LEU A 165 9.46 33.47 -16.48
CA LEU A 165 10.89 33.20 -16.23
C LEU A 165 11.33 31.84 -16.78
N ILE A 166 10.39 30.89 -16.92
CA ILE A 166 10.65 29.50 -17.29
C ILE A 166 10.14 29.23 -18.72
N ASP A 167 10.41 30.16 -19.64
CA ASP A 167 10.04 30.02 -21.06
C ASP A 167 11.12 29.30 -21.89
N GLU A 168 11.87 28.39 -21.28
CA GLU A 168 12.67 27.38 -21.98
C GLU A 168 12.13 25.98 -21.63
N LYS A 169 11.39 25.40 -22.58
CA LYS A 169 10.69 24.09 -22.51
C LYS A 169 11.52 22.89 -21.98
N GLU A 170 12.84 22.98 -21.82
CA GLU A 170 13.71 21.86 -21.41
C GLU A 170 13.87 21.70 -19.88
N SER A 171 13.73 22.76 -19.07
CA SER A 171 14.01 22.67 -17.61
C SER A 171 12.76 22.36 -16.77
N TRP A 172 11.61 22.91 -17.13
CA TRP A 172 10.35 22.75 -16.40
C TRP A 172 9.88 21.29 -16.26
N PRO A 173 9.91 20.44 -17.32
CA PRO A 173 9.46 19.05 -17.21
C PRO A 173 10.26 18.23 -16.18
N ASN A 174 11.53 18.58 -15.98
CA ASN A 174 12.41 17.90 -15.03
C ASN A 174 12.12 18.31 -13.58
N ILE A 175 11.79 19.58 -13.34
CA ILE A 175 11.32 20.04 -12.02
C ILE A 175 10.00 19.36 -11.66
N ILE A 176 9.08 19.27 -12.61
CA ILE A 176 7.81 18.55 -12.43
C ILE A 176 8.06 17.07 -12.08
N ASN A 177 9.02 16.44 -12.75
CA ASN A 177 9.40 15.05 -12.48
C ASN A 177 9.92 14.87 -11.04
N ASP A 178 10.79 15.77 -10.58
CA ASP A 178 11.36 15.71 -9.24
C ASP A 178 10.30 15.97 -8.16
N LEU A 179 9.39 16.92 -8.39
CA LEU A 179 8.25 17.13 -7.51
C LEU A 179 7.32 15.90 -7.45
N ARG A 180 7.07 15.23 -8.59
CA ARG A 180 6.30 13.98 -8.61
C ARG A 180 6.99 12.87 -7.84
N LYS A 181 8.31 12.72 -7.97
CA LYS A 181 9.10 11.76 -7.18
C LYS A 181 9.03 12.05 -5.69
N TYR A 182 9.14 13.33 -5.30
CA TYR A 182 8.99 13.73 -3.91
C TYR A 182 7.61 13.39 -3.37
N MET A 183 6.55 13.65 -4.14
CA MET A 183 5.20 13.24 -3.76
C MET A 183 5.08 11.71 -3.58
N CYS A 184 5.70 10.90 -4.43
CA CYS A 184 5.74 9.45 -4.25
C CYS A 184 6.47 9.05 -2.97
N GLN A 185 7.50 9.77 -2.55
CA GLN A 185 8.19 9.49 -1.28
C GLN A 185 7.32 9.82 -0.06
N CYS A 186 6.47 10.84 -0.17
CA CYS A 186 5.59 11.25 0.92
C CYS A 186 4.31 10.41 1.03
N PHE A 187 3.74 9.97 -0.09
CA PHE A 187 2.45 9.28 -0.13
C PHE A 187 2.60 7.82 -0.54
N CYS A 188 2.34 6.89 0.39
CA CYS A 188 2.50 5.45 0.17
C CYS A 188 1.58 4.94 -0.96
N ASP A 189 0.33 5.41 -1.01
CA ASP A 189 -0.63 4.98 -2.02
C ASP A 189 -0.25 5.47 -3.43
N LEU A 190 0.26 6.70 -3.53
CA LEU A 190 0.78 7.25 -4.78
C LEU A 190 2.03 6.48 -5.23
N LYS A 191 2.92 6.15 -4.29
CA LYS A 191 4.13 5.36 -4.53
C LYS A 191 3.82 3.96 -5.07
N MET A 192 2.81 3.31 -4.52
CA MET A 192 2.42 1.92 -4.81
C MET A 192 1.53 1.81 -6.05
N PHE A 193 0.43 2.55 -6.09
CA PHE A 193 -0.63 2.39 -7.09
C PHE A 193 -0.65 3.50 -8.14
N GLY A 194 -0.04 4.64 -7.83
CA GLY A 194 -0.17 5.83 -8.64
C GLY A 194 -1.58 6.43 -8.57
N SER A 195 -1.79 7.50 -9.33
CA SER A 195 -3.06 8.19 -9.45
C SER A 195 -3.05 9.10 -10.67
N VAL A 196 -4.23 9.40 -11.21
CA VAL A 196 -4.40 10.52 -12.12
C VAL A 196 -4.47 11.79 -11.28
N LEU A 197 -3.46 12.65 -11.37
CA LEU A 197 -3.42 13.94 -10.71
C LEU A 197 -4.22 14.92 -11.55
N ALA A 198 -5.53 15.01 -11.31
CA ALA A 198 -6.41 15.95 -12.01
C ALA A 198 -6.29 17.37 -11.41
N ILE A 199 -5.13 18.00 -11.60
CA ILE A 199 -4.85 19.34 -11.09
C ILE A 199 -5.45 20.38 -12.05
N LYS A 200 -6.55 21.00 -11.63
CA LYS A 200 -7.18 22.11 -12.37
C LYS A 200 -6.74 23.42 -11.75
N SER A 201 -5.72 24.06 -12.30
CA SER A 201 -5.23 25.35 -11.81
C SER A 201 -4.89 26.31 -12.96
N LYS A 202 -5.06 27.62 -12.72
CA LYS A 202 -4.50 28.69 -13.57
C LYS A 202 -3.02 28.94 -13.29
N THR A 203 -2.45 28.28 -12.28
CA THR A 203 -1.04 28.35 -11.87
C THR A 203 -0.19 27.26 -12.53
N PRO A 204 1.15 27.36 -12.53
CA PRO A 204 2.06 26.35 -13.10
C PRO A 204 1.94 24.95 -12.48
N LEU A 205 1.24 24.81 -11.33
CA LEU A 205 0.92 23.50 -10.76
C LEU A 205 0.01 22.66 -11.67
N ALA A 206 -0.63 23.24 -12.69
CA ALA A 206 -1.38 22.45 -13.67
C ALA A 206 -0.50 21.41 -14.37
N ASP A 207 0.78 21.71 -14.60
CA ASP A 207 1.72 20.81 -15.28
C ASP A 207 2.19 19.65 -14.39
N LEU A 208 2.01 19.75 -13.06
CA LEU A 208 2.12 18.59 -12.17
C LEU A 208 1.03 17.55 -12.45
N GLY A 209 -0.10 17.99 -13.01
CA GLY A 209 -1.22 17.15 -13.37
C GLY A 209 -0.91 16.14 -14.47
N GLY A 210 -1.64 15.03 -14.47
CA GLY A 210 -1.46 13.94 -15.44
C GLY A 210 -1.48 12.56 -14.80
N PRO A 211 -1.42 11.49 -15.62
CA PRO A 211 -1.39 10.13 -15.12
C PRO A 211 -0.03 9.83 -14.50
N LEU A 212 -0.04 9.34 -13.27
CA LEU A 212 1.12 8.71 -12.65
C LEU A 212 0.79 7.23 -12.44
N THR A 213 1.53 6.36 -13.12
CA THR A 213 1.36 4.91 -13.01
C THR A 213 2.20 4.39 -11.86
N GLY A 214 1.57 3.71 -10.90
CA GLY A 214 2.28 3.01 -9.84
C GLY A 214 2.85 1.67 -10.30
N PRO A 215 3.90 1.17 -9.63
CA PRO A 215 4.50 -0.12 -9.92
C PRO A 215 3.58 -1.31 -9.64
N ILE A 216 2.65 -1.20 -8.68
CA ILE A 216 1.76 -2.30 -8.29
C ILE A 216 0.42 -2.16 -9.02
N GLN A 217 0.14 -3.12 -9.90
CA GLN A 217 -1.14 -3.27 -10.59
C GLN A 217 -1.84 -4.52 -10.07
N ILE A 218 -3.13 -4.39 -9.74
CA ILE A 218 -3.94 -5.47 -9.17
C ILE A 218 -5.08 -5.75 -10.15
N GLU A 219 -5.34 -7.02 -10.43
CA GLU A 219 -6.45 -7.46 -11.25
C GLU A 219 -7.77 -7.44 -10.47
N VAL A 220 -8.89 -7.51 -11.18
CA VAL A 220 -10.19 -7.71 -10.54
C VAL A 220 -10.17 -9.05 -9.82
N GLY A 221 -10.60 -9.05 -8.56
CA GLY A 221 -10.72 -10.27 -7.79
C GLY A 221 -12.02 -10.99 -8.15
N THR A 222 -11.95 -12.27 -8.51
CA THR A 222 -13.13 -13.03 -8.95
C THR A 222 -13.30 -14.27 -8.09
N SER A 223 -14.55 -14.67 -7.82
CA SER A 223 -14.82 -15.92 -7.12
C SER A 223 -14.41 -17.14 -7.94
N LEU A 224 -13.76 -18.10 -7.30
CA LEU A 224 -13.27 -19.32 -7.96
C LEU A 224 -14.43 -20.26 -8.36
N HIS A 225 -15.58 -20.13 -7.72
CA HIS A 225 -16.80 -20.90 -7.95
C HIS A 225 -18.02 -19.98 -8.08
N LYS A 226 -19.17 -20.57 -8.46
CA LYS A 226 -20.46 -19.87 -8.50
C LYS A 226 -20.92 -19.49 -7.09
N VAL A 227 -21.40 -18.26 -6.91
CA VAL A 227 -21.90 -17.78 -5.61
C VAL A 227 -23.42 -17.70 -5.58
N VAL A 228 -23.98 -17.83 -4.37
CA VAL A 228 -25.41 -17.65 -4.11
C VAL A 228 -25.62 -16.33 -3.38
N GLN A 229 -26.39 -15.43 -3.99
CA GLN A 229 -26.86 -14.22 -3.35
C GLN A 229 -27.98 -14.55 -2.36
N SER A 230 -27.90 -13.92 -1.20
CA SER A 230 -28.84 -14.05 -0.08
C SER A 230 -29.22 -12.64 0.38
N ASN A 231 -30.51 -12.34 0.39
CA ASN A 231 -31.04 -11.05 0.83
C ASN A 231 -31.57 -11.21 2.25
N LYS A 232 -31.06 -10.39 3.17
CA LYS A 232 -31.50 -10.38 4.57
C LYS A 232 -32.24 -9.09 4.84
N GLN A 233 -33.50 -9.20 5.23
CA GLN A 233 -34.26 -8.06 5.70
C GLN A 233 -33.81 -7.70 7.13
N ILE A 234 -33.59 -6.41 7.36
CA ILE A 234 -33.26 -5.83 8.65
C ILE A 234 -34.37 -4.89 9.08
N THR A 235 -34.66 -4.87 10.37
CA THR A 235 -35.59 -3.93 10.98
C THR A 235 -34.84 -3.05 11.97
N SER A 236 -35.13 -1.76 11.95
CA SER A 236 -34.65 -0.79 12.93
C SER A 236 -35.83 0.00 13.46
N ILE A 237 -35.96 0.06 14.79
CA ILE A 237 -36.96 0.91 15.44
C ILE A 237 -36.26 2.22 15.76
N MET A 238 -36.79 3.33 15.25
CA MET A 238 -36.34 4.67 15.63
C MET A 238 -37.26 5.23 16.71
N ALA A 239 -36.75 6.14 17.53
CA ALA A 239 -37.61 6.93 18.41
C ALA A 239 -38.53 7.83 17.56
N PRO A 240 -39.74 8.16 18.03
CA PRO A 240 -40.59 9.11 17.33
C PRO A 240 -39.89 10.47 17.16
N ASP A 241 -40.10 11.10 15.99
CA ASP A 241 -39.49 12.39 15.64
C ASP A 241 -39.96 13.54 16.53
N LYS A 242 -41.11 13.38 17.21
CA LYS A 242 -41.65 14.34 18.17
C LYS A 242 -41.66 13.77 19.58
N LYS A 243 -41.12 14.54 20.52
CA LYS A 243 -41.37 14.31 21.95
C LYS A 243 -42.83 14.68 22.26
N PRO A 244 -43.52 13.94 23.13
CA PRO A 244 -44.87 14.29 23.58
C PRO A 244 -44.88 15.74 24.11
N ALA A 245 -45.94 16.49 23.79
CA ALA A 245 -45.99 17.92 24.08
C ALA A 245 -46.24 18.19 25.57
N GLU A 246 -46.85 17.24 26.28
CA GLU A 246 -47.18 17.32 27.70
C GLU A 246 -46.77 16.06 28.49
N GLU A 247 -46.48 16.22 29.79
CA GLU A 247 -46.25 15.11 30.72
C GLU A 247 -47.56 14.30 30.90
N GLY A 248 -47.68 13.20 30.17
CA GLY A 248 -48.83 12.29 30.24
C GLY A 248 -49.39 11.83 28.88
N GLU A 249 -48.97 12.43 27.77
CA GLU A 249 -49.32 11.96 26.42
C GLU A 249 -48.55 10.69 26.03
N GLU A 250 -49.25 9.71 25.44
CA GLU A 250 -48.60 8.53 24.88
C GLU A 250 -47.67 8.95 23.74
N ALA A 251 -46.38 8.63 23.85
CA ALA A 251 -45.43 8.86 22.78
C ALA A 251 -45.90 8.11 21.52
N GLU A 252 -45.89 8.79 20.36
CA GLU A 252 -46.10 8.12 19.07
C GLU A 252 -45.19 6.89 18.99
N HIS A 253 -45.74 5.73 18.61
CA HIS A 253 -44.92 4.55 18.40
C HIS A 253 -43.94 4.85 17.26
N GLY A 254 -42.66 4.87 17.57
CA GLY A 254 -41.62 5.14 16.59
C GLY A 254 -41.72 4.20 15.40
N GLY A 255 -41.68 4.76 14.18
CA GLY A 255 -41.84 4.00 12.95
C GLY A 255 -40.71 2.98 12.77
N GLY A 256 -41.09 1.73 12.46
CA GLY A 256 -40.13 0.69 12.07
C GLY A 256 -39.62 0.92 10.65
N LEU A 257 -38.31 1.11 10.49
CA LEU A 257 -37.64 1.15 9.19
C LEU A 257 -37.25 -0.28 8.79
N PHE A 258 -37.73 -0.72 7.63
CA PHE A 258 -37.26 -1.95 6.99
C PHE A 258 -36.14 -1.60 6.01
N GLY A 259 -35.05 -2.35 6.04
CA GLY A 259 -33.97 -2.26 5.06
C GLY A 259 -33.60 -3.63 4.56
N ASP A 260 -33.02 -3.69 3.36
CA ASP A 260 -32.50 -4.93 2.79
C ASP A 260 -30.97 -4.91 2.80
N THR A 261 -30.37 -6.02 3.23
CA THR A 261 -28.93 -6.26 3.16
C THR A 261 -28.67 -7.38 2.18
N HIS A 262 -28.14 -7.03 1.02
CA HIS A 262 -27.68 -7.99 0.02
C HIS A 262 -26.33 -8.56 0.44
N CYS A 263 -26.21 -9.89 0.47
CA CYS A 263 -24.96 -10.58 0.79
C CYS A 263 -24.80 -11.85 -0.04
N ILE A 264 -23.62 -12.45 -0.02
CA ILE A 264 -23.41 -13.81 -0.55
C ILE A 264 -23.28 -14.79 0.63
N GLU A 265 -23.76 -16.01 0.47
CA GLU A 265 -23.62 -17.05 1.50
C GLU A 265 -22.15 -17.39 1.75
N TYR A 266 -21.43 -17.68 0.67
CA TYR A 266 -20.01 -17.98 0.68
C TYR A 266 -19.39 -17.68 -0.69
N GLY A 267 -18.15 -17.20 -0.69
CA GLY A 267 -17.33 -17.11 -1.89
C GLY A 267 -15.85 -17.12 -1.53
N LEU A 268 -15.07 -17.99 -2.17
CA LEU A 268 -13.61 -17.91 -2.17
C LEU A 268 -13.16 -17.11 -3.40
N PHE A 269 -12.49 -15.99 -3.18
CA PHE A 269 -12.03 -15.06 -4.20
C PHE A 269 -10.53 -15.23 -4.43
N ALA A 270 -10.09 -14.95 -5.65
CA ALA A 270 -8.69 -14.89 -6.02
C ALA A 270 -8.39 -13.64 -6.86
N THR A 271 -7.21 -13.06 -6.68
CA THR A 271 -6.69 -11.96 -7.50
C THR A 271 -5.20 -12.14 -7.76
N SER A 272 -4.70 -11.60 -8.87
CA SER A 272 -3.28 -11.45 -9.15
C SER A 272 -2.86 -9.99 -9.02
N ALA A 273 -1.66 -9.75 -8.50
CA ALA A 273 -1.02 -8.45 -8.46
C ALA A 273 0.39 -8.53 -9.02
N ILE A 274 0.78 -7.55 -9.83
CA ILE A 274 2.11 -7.46 -10.43
C ILE A 274 2.81 -6.21 -9.92
N ALA A 275 4.01 -6.36 -9.36
CA ALA A 275 4.88 -5.25 -9.00
C ALA A 275 6.02 -5.11 -10.02
N ASN A 276 5.98 -4.04 -10.82
CA ASN A 276 6.92 -3.79 -11.90
C ASN A 276 8.16 -3.02 -11.43
N GLU A 277 9.33 -3.62 -11.62
CA GLU A 277 10.65 -3.09 -11.28
C GLU A 277 11.03 -1.81 -12.04
N ASN A 278 10.58 -1.67 -13.29
CA ASN A 278 10.93 -0.50 -14.11
C ASN A 278 10.17 0.75 -13.67
N THR A 279 8.88 0.58 -13.33
CA THR A 279 8.06 1.66 -12.77
C THR A 279 8.49 1.98 -11.34
N ALA A 280 8.94 0.98 -10.57
CA ALA A 280 9.44 1.18 -9.21
C ALA A 280 10.67 2.10 -9.14
N LYS A 281 11.55 2.06 -10.15
CA LYS A 281 12.69 3.00 -10.28
C LYS A 281 12.23 4.46 -10.39
N PHE A 282 11.07 4.69 -11.00
CA PHE A 282 10.50 6.03 -11.15
C PHE A 282 9.83 6.50 -9.85
N THR A 283 8.96 5.67 -9.27
CA THR A 283 8.22 6.05 -8.05
C THR A 283 9.05 5.94 -6.77
N GLY A 284 10.18 5.25 -6.80
CA GLY A 284 11.01 5.01 -5.62
C GLY A 284 10.40 3.96 -4.68
N LEU A 285 9.78 2.92 -5.23
CA LEU A 285 9.24 1.80 -4.44
C LEU A 285 10.38 0.89 -3.96
N HIS A 286 10.45 0.65 -2.66
CA HIS A 286 11.44 -0.24 -2.05
C HIS A 286 10.87 -1.63 -1.78
N ASN A 287 11.75 -2.60 -1.53
CA ASN A 287 11.33 -3.96 -1.16
C ASN A 287 10.47 -3.97 0.12
N ASP A 288 10.75 -3.07 1.07
CA ASP A 288 9.98 -2.94 2.30
C ASP A 288 8.58 -2.35 2.05
N ASP A 289 8.44 -1.44 1.08
CA ASP A 289 7.13 -0.96 0.64
C ASP A 289 6.31 -2.11 0.01
N HIS A 290 6.94 -3.00 -0.75
CA HIS A 290 6.28 -4.18 -1.30
C HIS A 290 5.87 -5.19 -0.21
N ASN A 291 6.73 -5.44 0.77
CA ASN A 291 6.36 -6.26 1.93
C ASN A 291 5.20 -5.64 2.73
N LEU A 292 5.17 -4.32 2.88
CA LEU A 292 4.05 -3.60 3.48
C LEU A 292 2.78 -3.76 2.66
N PHE A 293 2.86 -3.74 1.32
CA PHE A 293 1.72 -4.03 0.45
C PHE A 293 1.16 -5.44 0.69
N LEU A 294 2.02 -6.47 0.72
CA LEU A 294 1.60 -7.85 1.00
C LEU A 294 0.94 -7.98 2.39
N LYS A 295 1.55 -7.38 3.42
CA LYS A 295 1.00 -7.35 4.78
C LYS A 295 -0.35 -6.62 4.82
N ALA A 296 -0.46 -5.48 4.15
CA ALA A 296 -1.69 -4.70 4.08
C ALA A 296 -2.80 -5.40 3.28
N LEU A 297 -2.45 -6.22 2.28
CA LEU A 297 -3.40 -7.04 1.54
C LEU A 297 -4.00 -8.13 2.43
N TRP A 298 -3.14 -8.81 3.20
CA TRP A 298 -3.55 -9.83 4.16
C TRP A 298 -4.36 -9.24 5.32
N ARG A 299 -3.73 -8.35 6.09
CA ARG A 299 -4.31 -7.78 7.31
C ARG A 299 -5.43 -6.79 7.03
N GLY A 300 -5.29 -5.95 6.02
CA GLY A 300 -6.38 -5.05 5.64
C GLY A 300 -7.65 -5.81 5.27
N THR A 301 -7.54 -6.99 4.63
CA THR A 301 -8.70 -7.82 4.32
C THR A 301 -9.35 -8.35 5.59
N ARG A 302 -8.55 -8.79 6.56
CA ARG A 302 -9.03 -9.26 7.86
C ARG A 302 -9.65 -8.12 8.68
N ASP A 303 -8.99 -6.98 8.79
CA ASP A 303 -9.41 -5.86 9.65
C ASP A 303 -10.65 -5.10 9.11
N ARG A 304 -11.18 -5.49 7.94
CA ARG A 304 -12.40 -4.93 7.31
C ARG A 304 -13.72 -5.45 7.90
N HIS A 305 -13.71 -5.93 9.13
CA HIS A 305 -14.89 -6.42 9.81
C HIS A 305 -15.92 -5.30 10.06
N THR A 306 -17.05 -5.39 9.37
CA THR A 306 -18.26 -4.59 9.62
C THR A 306 -19.48 -5.50 9.53
N ARG A 307 -20.65 -5.04 9.97
CA ARG A 307 -21.90 -5.83 9.90
C ARG A 307 -22.15 -6.45 8.51
N SER A 308 -21.78 -5.75 7.44
CA SER A 308 -21.98 -6.19 6.05
C SER A 308 -20.73 -6.72 5.36
N LYS A 309 -19.55 -6.68 6.01
CA LYS A 309 -18.28 -7.13 5.43
C LYS A 309 -17.53 -8.02 6.42
N ASN A 310 -17.55 -9.32 6.18
CA ASN A 310 -16.72 -10.30 6.86
C ASN A 310 -15.90 -11.06 5.83
N GLN A 311 -14.59 -10.85 5.85
CA GLN A 311 -13.64 -11.42 4.89
C GLN A 311 -12.45 -11.96 5.67
N VAL A 312 -11.91 -13.11 5.26
CA VAL A 312 -10.74 -13.70 5.92
C VAL A 312 -9.72 -14.04 4.84
N PRO A 313 -8.47 -13.55 4.95
CA PRO A 313 -7.39 -13.96 4.05
C PRO A 313 -7.08 -15.45 4.23
N ARG A 314 -6.80 -16.14 3.13
CA ARG A 314 -6.65 -17.60 3.12
C ARG A 314 -5.34 -18.10 2.55
N LEU A 315 -4.86 -17.51 1.46
CA LEU A 315 -3.59 -17.90 0.83
C LEU A 315 -2.98 -16.69 0.15
N LEU A 316 -1.67 -16.52 0.31
CA LEU A 316 -0.88 -15.51 -0.36
C LEU A 316 0.40 -16.17 -0.85
N ILE A 317 0.64 -16.10 -2.15
CA ILE A 317 1.85 -16.59 -2.79
C ILE A 317 2.43 -15.42 -3.56
N ASP A 318 3.66 -15.02 -3.27
CA ASP A 318 4.36 -13.95 -3.99
C ASP A 318 5.63 -14.50 -4.64
N ILE A 319 5.71 -14.42 -5.96
CA ILE A 319 6.81 -14.94 -6.76
C ILE A 319 7.72 -13.79 -7.16
N GLU A 320 8.98 -13.82 -6.73
CA GLU A 320 10.01 -12.88 -7.16
C GLU A 320 10.77 -13.46 -8.36
N TYR A 321 10.89 -12.68 -9.44
CA TYR A 321 11.61 -13.09 -10.66
C TYR A 321 13.00 -12.48 -10.75
N ASN A 322 13.97 -13.22 -11.28
CA ASN A 322 15.33 -12.72 -11.56
C ASN A 322 15.45 -12.02 -12.93
N LYS A 323 14.40 -12.07 -13.75
CA LYS A 323 14.30 -11.53 -15.11
C LYS A 323 13.02 -10.70 -15.21
N PRO A 324 12.90 -9.80 -16.20
CA PRO A 324 11.68 -9.02 -16.45
C PRO A 324 10.58 -9.92 -17.05
N PHE A 325 10.10 -10.88 -16.27
CA PHE A 325 9.13 -11.91 -16.63
C PHE A 325 8.06 -12.01 -15.53
N HIS A 326 6.86 -12.41 -15.95
CA HIS A 326 5.72 -12.78 -15.10
C HIS A 326 4.79 -13.66 -15.95
N PHE A 327 3.95 -14.47 -15.31
CA PHE A 327 2.99 -15.33 -16.01
C PHE A 327 1.74 -14.57 -16.44
N GLY A 328 1.21 -13.70 -15.57
CA GLY A 328 0.04 -12.86 -15.83
C GLY A 328 -1.30 -13.57 -15.79
N ASP A 329 -1.33 -14.86 -15.40
CA ASP A 329 -2.56 -15.67 -15.38
C ASP A 329 -2.57 -16.70 -14.23
N LEU A 330 -1.99 -16.34 -13.08
CA LEU A 330 -1.92 -17.25 -11.94
C LEU A 330 -3.29 -17.65 -11.41
N VAL A 331 -4.31 -16.79 -11.50
CA VAL A 331 -5.66 -17.09 -11.00
C VAL A 331 -6.29 -18.27 -11.75
N ASN A 332 -6.14 -18.34 -13.09
CA ASN A 332 -6.70 -19.44 -13.89
C ASN A 332 -5.87 -20.73 -13.84
N SER A 333 -4.77 -20.73 -13.08
CA SER A 333 -3.96 -21.92 -12.80
C SER A 333 -4.46 -22.72 -11.59
N ILE A 334 -5.49 -22.23 -10.91
CA ILE A 334 -6.02 -22.80 -9.66
C ILE A 334 -7.46 -23.27 -9.89
N LYS A 335 -7.82 -24.39 -9.27
CA LYS A 335 -9.18 -24.92 -9.29
C LYS A 335 -9.63 -25.37 -7.92
N LEU A 336 -10.94 -25.43 -7.71
CA LEU A 336 -11.54 -26.02 -6.53
C LEU A 336 -12.11 -27.38 -6.89
N MET A 337 -11.79 -28.39 -6.09
CA MET A 337 -12.32 -29.74 -6.22
C MET A 337 -13.34 -29.97 -5.10
N PRO A 338 -14.60 -30.35 -5.41
CA PRO A 338 -15.62 -30.56 -4.39
C PRO A 338 -15.26 -31.74 -3.49
N VAL A 339 -15.47 -31.56 -2.18
CA VAL A 339 -15.41 -32.68 -1.23
C VAL A 339 -16.69 -33.52 -1.35
N LYS A 340 -16.57 -34.83 -1.14
CA LYS A 340 -17.71 -35.76 -1.14
C LYS A 340 -18.39 -35.76 0.23
N ARG A 341 -19.68 -35.48 0.26
CA ARG A 341 -20.55 -35.68 1.44
C ARG A 341 -21.62 -36.71 1.09
N ASP A 342 -21.75 -37.75 1.91
CA ASP A 342 -22.71 -38.84 1.71
C ASP A 342 -22.63 -39.51 0.32
N GLY A 343 -21.41 -39.65 -0.21
CA GLY A 343 -21.13 -40.28 -1.51
C GLY A 343 -21.43 -39.41 -2.74
N LYS A 344 -21.90 -38.16 -2.55
CA LYS A 344 -22.13 -37.19 -3.63
C LYS A 344 -21.16 -36.00 -3.51
N ASN A 345 -20.75 -35.46 -4.66
CA ASN A 345 -19.99 -34.21 -4.67
C ASN A 345 -20.91 -33.08 -4.22
N ILE A 346 -20.40 -32.18 -3.38
CA ILE A 346 -21.10 -30.96 -3.03
C ILE A 346 -21.13 -30.05 -4.27
N GLU A 347 -22.31 -29.54 -4.62
CA GLU A 347 -22.48 -28.56 -5.70
C GLU A 347 -21.82 -27.23 -5.30
N GLU A 348 -21.27 -26.49 -6.26
CA GLU A 348 -20.54 -25.23 -5.99
C GLU A 348 -21.40 -24.19 -5.24
N GLU A 349 -22.69 -24.12 -5.55
CA GLU A 349 -23.64 -23.22 -4.92
C GLU A 349 -23.91 -23.56 -3.43
N ALA A 350 -23.58 -24.78 -3.02
CA ALA A 350 -23.76 -25.28 -1.66
C ALA A 350 -22.54 -25.08 -0.76
N TYR A 351 -21.40 -24.60 -1.28
CA TYR A 351 -20.23 -24.29 -0.45
C TYR A 351 -20.58 -23.25 0.62
N ARG A 352 -20.18 -23.51 1.88
CA ARG A 352 -20.38 -22.60 3.02
C ARG A 352 -19.10 -22.35 3.81
N SER A 353 -18.07 -23.16 3.57
CA SER A 353 -16.79 -23.11 4.27
C SER A 353 -15.65 -23.63 3.39
N ILE A 354 -14.43 -23.45 3.88
CA ILE A 354 -13.22 -24.01 3.26
C ILE A 354 -13.16 -25.54 3.33
N GLU A 355 -13.97 -26.18 4.17
CA GLU A 355 -13.99 -27.65 4.33
C GLU A 355 -14.80 -28.34 3.24
N ASP A 356 -15.62 -27.60 2.49
CA ASP A 356 -16.52 -28.15 1.47
C ASP A 356 -15.79 -28.44 0.13
N PHE A 357 -14.53 -28.02 -0.02
CA PHE A 357 -13.71 -28.18 -1.22
C PHE A 357 -12.23 -28.33 -0.87
N THR A 358 -11.44 -28.83 -1.82
CA THR A 358 -9.97 -28.82 -1.76
C THR A 358 -9.40 -27.96 -2.87
N LEU A 359 -8.24 -27.35 -2.61
CA LEU A 359 -7.54 -26.50 -3.58
C LEU A 359 -6.65 -27.36 -4.49
N ASP A 360 -6.93 -27.37 -5.79
CA ASP A 360 -6.09 -28.01 -6.79
C ASP A 360 -5.11 -26.99 -7.40
N LEU A 361 -3.82 -27.22 -7.14
CA LEU A 361 -2.69 -26.42 -7.61
C LEU A 361 -1.87 -27.13 -8.70
N SER A 362 -2.35 -28.24 -9.26
CA SER A 362 -1.58 -29.03 -10.24
C SER A 362 -1.12 -28.20 -11.44
N LYS A 363 -2.04 -27.43 -12.04
CA LYS A 363 -1.73 -26.55 -13.18
C LYS A 363 -0.83 -25.37 -12.78
N PHE A 364 -0.96 -24.87 -11.55
CA PHE A 364 -0.06 -23.86 -10.98
C PHE A 364 1.37 -24.42 -10.91
N TYR A 365 1.56 -25.63 -10.36
CA TYR A 365 2.87 -26.27 -10.27
C TYR A 365 3.51 -26.53 -11.64
N GLU A 366 2.73 -27.00 -12.62
CA GLU A 366 3.20 -27.16 -14.01
C GLU A 366 3.69 -25.84 -14.61
N THR A 367 2.93 -24.77 -14.40
CA THR A 367 3.24 -23.42 -14.88
C THR A 367 4.55 -22.91 -14.28
N VAL A 368 4.69 -23.00 -12.95
CA VAL A 368 5.89 -22.58 -12.21
C VAL A 368 7.11 -23.42 -12.62
N LYS A 369 6.94 -24.73 -12.77
CA LYS A 369 8.00 -25.67 -13.18
C LYS A 369 8.58 -25.31 -14.55
N SER A 370 7.73 -24.90 -15.49
CA SER A 370 8.14 -24.52 -16.86
C SER A 370 9.17 -23.38 -16.92
N LYS A 371 9.24 -22.54 -15.86
CA LYS A 371 10.13 -21.37 -15.77
C LYS A 371 10.88 -21.28 -14.44
N THR A 372 11.34 -22.42 -13.94
CA THR A 372 12.13 -22.50 -12.69
C THR A 372 13.37 -21.59 -12.69
N ASP A 373 14.01 -21.41 -13.85
CA ASP A 373 15.20 -20.56 -14.01
C ASP A 373 14.91 -19.06 -13.86
N ALA A 374 13.64 -18.64 -14.05
CA ALA A 374 13.23 -17.25 -13.93
C ALA A 374 12.86 -16.87 -12.49
N ILE A 375 12.61 -17.85 -11.63
CA ILE A 375 12.12 -17.65 -10.26
C ILE A 375 13.31 -17.53 -9.31
N LYS A 376 13.35 -16.44 -8.54
CA LYS A 376 14.37 -16.19 -7.52
C LYS A 376 13.90 -16.71 -6.15
N SER A 377 12.73 -16.28 -5.70
CA SER A 377 12.16 -16.66 -4.41
C SER A 377 10.63 -16.76 -4.50
N ILE A 378 10.02 -17.55 -3.62
CA ILE A 378 8.57 -17.65 -3.48
C ILE A 378 8.25 -17.39 -2.01
N LYS A 379 7.49 -16.34 -1.72
CA LYS A 379 6.96 -16.07 -0.39
C LYS A 379 5.58 -16.69 -0.25
N PHE A 380 5.31 -17.33 0.88
CA PHE A 380 4.08 -18.07 1.11
C PHE A 380 3.48 -17.72 2.48
N ALA A 381 2.16 -17.49 2.52
CA ALA A 381 1.37 -17.45 3.74
C ALA A 381 0.03 -18.15 3.52
N SER A 382 -0.44 -18.90 4.51
CA SER A 382 -1.71 -19.64 4.42
C SER A 382 -2.46 -19.61 5.75
N ASN A 383 -3.78 -19.62 5.67
CA ASN A 383 -4.71 -19.69 6.79
C ASN A 383 -5.77 -20.77 6.53
N GLY A 384 -5.36 -22.02 6.73
CA GLY A 384 -6.21 -23.20 6.73
C GLY A 384 -6.58 -23.79 5.37
N LEU A 385 -6.21 -23.16 4.24
CA LEU A 385 -6.50 -23.73 2.91
C LEU A 385 -5.54 -24.85 2.48
N ILE A 386 -4.24 -24.65 2.73
CA ILE A 386 -3.17 -25.59 2.38
C ILE A 386 -1.99 -25.35 3.33
N THR A 387 -1.33 -26.39 3.78
CA THR A 387 -0.14 -26.24 4.64
C THR A 387 1.11 -25.89 3.83
N LEU A 388 2.14 -25.36 4.48
CA LEU A 388 3.41 -25.07 3.83
C LEU A 388 4.07 -26.37 3.33
N GLU A 389 3.94 -27.46 4.09
CA GLU A 389 4.43 -28.79 3.75
C GLU A 389 3.75 -29.30 2.47
N GLU A 390 2.42 -29.31 2.43
CA GLU A 390 1.63 -29.71 1.25
C GLU A 390 2.00 -28.85 0.04
N PHE A 391 2.16 -27.54 0.23
CA PHE A 391 2.54 -26.64 -0.85
C PHE A 391 3.94 -26.97 -1.40
N LYS A 392 4.90 -27.27 -0.51
CA LYS A 392 6.25 -27.68 -0.88
C LYS A 392 6.28 -29.06 -1.52
N GLU A 393 5.42 -29.99 -1.14
CA GLU A 393 5.36 -31.33 -1.73
C GLU A 393 5.07 -31.29 -3.23
N GLY A 394 4.19 -30.38 -3.67
CA GLY A 394 3.86 -30.17 -5.08
C GLY A 394 4.96 -29.51 -5.93
N LEU A 395 6.03 -29.00 -5.30
CA LEU A 395 7.14 -28.34 -6.00
C LEU A 395 8.33 -29.27 -6.24
N ASP A 396 9.14 -29.01 -7.26
CA ASP A 396 10.42 -29.70 -7.45
C ASP A 396 11.45 -29.25 -6.39
N ASN A 397 12.43 -30.11 -6.05
CA ASN A 397 13.43 -29.84 -4.99
C ASN A 397 14.17 -28.48 -5.15
N SER A 398 14.41 -28.04 -6.38
CA SER A 398 15.03 -26.73 -6.67
C SER A 398 14.15 -25.56 -6.22
N LEU A 399 12.83 -25.67 -6.41
CA LEU A 399 11.86 -24.65 -6.01
C LEU A 399 11.54 -24.73 -4.52
N LYS A 400 11.50 -25.92 -3.91
CA LYS A 400 11.27 -26.10 -2.47
C LYS A 400 12.24 -25.25 -1.62
N ASN A 401 13.51 -25.21 -2.02
CA ASN A 401 14.55 -24.44 -1.33
C ASN A 401 14.41 -22.91 -1.52
N LYS A 402 13.63 -22.46 -2.50
CA LYS A 402 13.33 -21.05 -2.77
C LYS A 402 12.06 -20.55 -2.08
N VAL A 403 11.30 -21.45 -1.42
CA VAL A 403 10.07 -21.08 -0.70
C VAL A 403 10.43 -20.57 0.70
N CYS A 404 10.05 -19.33 0.97
CA CYS A 404 10.13 -18.70 2.28
C CYS A 404 8.73 -18.47 2.82
N GLU A 405 8.48 -18.88 4.06
CA GLU A 405 7.24 -18.52 4.75
C GLU A 405 7.28 -17.05 5.17
N LEU A 406 6.17 -16.34 4.96
CA LEU A 406 5.97 -15.00 5.48
C LEU A 406 5.58 -15.09 6.96
N SER A 407 6.59 -15.29 7.82
CA SER A 407 6.41 -15.24 9.27
C SER A 407 5.85 -13.89 9.70
N ASN A 408 4.95 -13.89 10.70
CA ASN A 408 4.36 -12.69 11.31
C ASN A 408 3.45 -11.85 10.40
N ILE A 409 2.90 -12.39 9.30
CA ILE A 409 1.90 -11.65 8.51
C ILE A 409 0.58 -11.42 9.27
N ASP A 410 0.28 -12.30 10.23
CA ASP A 410 -0.95 -12.25 11.02
C ASP A 410 -0.88 -11.35 12.26
N PHE A 411 0.31 -11.00 12.74
CA PHE A 411 0.49 -10.27 13.99
C PHE A 411 1.38 -9.05 13.78
N ASP A 412 1.05 -7.93 14.45
CA ASP A 412 2.09 -6.97 14.76
C ASP A 412 2.88 -7.57 15.91
N CYS A 413 4.11 -7.97 15.64
CA CYS A 413 5.00 -8.37 16.72
C CYS A 413 5.12 -7.16 17.66
N SER A 414 4.51 -7.28 18.83
CA SER A 414 4.74 -6.35 19.92
C SER A 414 5.67 -7.04 20.91
N LYS A 415 6.89 -6.54 21.08
CA LYS A 415 7.77 -7.04 22.15
C LYS A 415 7.54 -6.24 23.41
N GLU A 416 7.29 -6.94 24.51
CA GLU A 416 7.30 -6.39 25.86
C GLU A 416 8.75 -6.32 26.36
N ILE A 417 9.21 -5.11 26.65
CA ILE A 417 10.52 -4.86 27.28
C ILE A 417 10.26 -4.62 28.77
N LYS A 418 10.94 -5.34 29.67
CA LYS A 418 10.90 -5.05 31.11
C LYS A 418 11.52 -3.67 31.35
N ALA A 419 10.72 -2.73 31.84
CA ALA A 419 11.07 -1.33 32.08
C ALA A 419 11.55 -1.11 33.52
N GLU A 420 12.38 -2.00 34.04
CA GLU A 420 12.92 -1.90 35.41
C GLU A 420 13.92 -0.73 35.56
N GLU A 421 14.36 -0.11 34.46
CA GLU A 421 15.41 0.93 34.44
C GLU A 421 14.93 2.36 34.11
N PHE A 422 13.67 2.57 33.73
CA PHE A 422 13.20 3.90 33.27
C PHE A 422 12.73 4.82 34.41
N SER A 423 13.24 6.06 34.44
CA SER A 423 12.77 7.12 35.35
C SER A 423 11.34 7.59 35.03
N ASP A 424 10.62 8.15 36.01
CA ASP A 424 9.23 8.60 35.84
C ASP A 424 9.07 9.72 34.79
N THR A 425 10.13 10.50 34.55
CA THR A 425 10.19 11.51 33.49
C THR A 425 10.26 10.87 32.10
N ALA A 426 10.98 9.77 31.96
CA ALA A 426 11.05 9.00 30.71
C ALA A 426 9.72 8.29 30.40
N LYS A 427 9.00 7.81 31.43
CA LYS A 427 7.67 7.19 31.28
C LYS A 427 6.64 8.15 30.66
N LYS A 428 6.56 9.38 31.19
CA LYS A 428 5.67 10.43 30.64
C LYS A 428 6.05 10.86 29.22
N ALA A 429 7.33 10.83 28.88
CA ALA A 429 7.79 11.14 27.52
C ALA A 429 7.40 10.04 26.51
N ILE A 430 7.30 8.78 26.96
CA ILE A 430 6.93 7.63 26.13
C ILE A 430 5.41 7.57 25.88
N GLU A 431 4.57 7.89 26.86
CA GLU A 431 3.11 7.90 26.73
C GLU A 431 2.60 8.89 25.66
N GLY A 432 3.39 9.91 25.33
CA GLY A 432 3.10 10.86 24.24
C GLY A 432 3.40 10.33 22.83
N ILE A 433 4.04 9.15 22.70
CA ILE A 433 4.49 8.59 21.42
C ILE A 433 3.49 7.51 20.95
N LYS A 434 2.76 7.82 19.88
CA LYS A 434 1.79 6.91 19.26
C LYS A 434 2.48 5.60 18.81
N GLY A 435 2.03 4.45 19.32
CA GLY A 435 2.60 3.12 19.01
C GLY A 435 3.51 2.52 20.09
N ILE A 436 3.66 3.20 21.24
CA ILE A 436 4.28 2.66 22.45
C ILE A 436 3.28 2.75 23.59
N SER A 437 3.07 1.65 24.33
CA SER A 437 2.27 1.67 25.55
C SER A 437 3.08 1.20 26.75
N TYR A 438 2.94 1.92 27.88
CA TYR A 438 3.48 1.52 29.17
C TYR A 438 2.39 0.80 29.97
N CYS A 439 2.69 -0.40 30.46
CA CYS A 439 1.76 -1.18 31.26
C CYS A 439 2.22 -1.19 32.72
N GLU A 440 1.57 -0.37 33.56
CA GLU A 440 1.90 -0.24 34.99
C GLU A 440 1.84 -1.55 35.81
N PRO A 441 0.95 -2.52 35.54
CA PRO A 441 0.87 -3.74 36.37
C PRO A 441 2.16 -4.58 36.35
N ASN A 442 2.88 -4.58 35.21
CA ASN A 442 4.05 -5.44 34.99
C ASN A 442 5.35 -4.65 34.72
N LYS A 443 5.30 -3.30 34.73
CA LYS A 443 6.40 -2.43 34.32
C LYS A 443 6.97 -2.84 32.97
N THR A 444 6.13 -3.03 31.95
CA THR A 444 6.58 -3.40 30.59
C THR A 444 6.25 -2.31 29.58
N ILE A 445 7.17 -2.09 28.63
CA ILE A 445 6.95 -1.24 27.45
C ILE A 445 6.65 -2.15 26.26
N THR A 446 5.52 -1.92 25.61
CA THR A 446 5.11 -2.67 24.42
C THR A 446 5.42 -1.83 23.18
N ILE A 447 6.29 -2.33 22.30
CA ILE A 447 6.63 -1.66 21.03
C ILE A 447 6.09 -2.50 19.88
N THR A 448 5.17 -1.93 19.09
CA THR A 448 4.62 -2.56 17.87
C THR A 448 5.53 -2.38 16.66
N THR A 449 5.72 -3.42 15.84
CA THR A 449 6.64 -3.42 14.69
C THR A 449 6.32 -2.43 13.56
N ASP A 450 5.05 -2.05 13.36
CA ASP A 450 4.64 -1.25 12.19
C ASP A 450 5.16 0.20 12.17
N LEU A 451 5.65 0.69 13.31
CA LEU A 451 6.25 2.02 13.46
C LEU A 451 7.71 1.98 13.93
N ALA A 452 8.35 0.79 14.01
CA ALA A 452 9.62 0.63 14.69
C ALA A 452 10.70 1.61 14.20
N ASP A 453 10.78 1.90 12.89
CA ASP A 453 11.84 2.76 12.33
C ASP A 453 11.63 4.25 12.62
N ASP A 454 10.38 4.73 12.55
CA ASP A 454 10.03 6.13 12.82
C ASP A 454 9.95 6.42 14.32
N ILE A 455 9.43 5.46 15.11
CA ILE A 455 9.43 5.53 16.57
C ILE A 455 10.86 5.51 17.08
N PHE A 456 11.72 4.63 16.57
CA PHE A 456 13.11 4.54 17.04
C PHE A 456 13.92 5.81 16.71
N LYS A 457 13.71 6.43 15.55
CA LYS A 457 14.26 7.77 15.26
C LYS A 457 13.75 8.83 16.24
N ARG A 458 12.44 8.90 16.49
CA ARG A 458 11.85 9.84 17.46
C ARG A 458 12.32 9.61 18.90
N ILE A 459 12.59 8.37 19.27
CA ILE A 459 13.18 7.99 20.56
C ILE A 459 14.62 8.47 20.64
N ILE A 460 15.45 8.24 19.61
CA ILE A 460 16.86 8.67 19.58
C ILE A 460 16.99 10.20 19.63
N ASP A 461 16.07 10.90 18.95
CA ASP A 461 16.07 12.36 18.88
C ASP A 461 15.48 13.01 20.14
N ASN A 462 14.85 12.25 21.03
CA ASN A 462 14.33 12.75 22.30
C ASN A 462 15.47 12.90 23.33
N PRO A 463 15.77 14.12 23.83
CA PRO A 463 16.87 14.36 24.76
C PRO A 463 16.77 13.55 26.05
N VAL A 464 15.54 13.22 26.48
CA VAL A 464 15.25 12.52 27.74
C VAL A 464 15.47 11.01 27.63
N LEU A 465 15.40 10.45 26.42
CA LEU A 465 15.51 9.00 26.17
C LEU A 465 16.93 8.58 25.72
N ARG A 466 17.85 9.55 25.62
CA ARG A 466 19.21 9.37 25.10
C ARG A 466 20.05 8.40 25.93
N ASP A 467 19.85 8.39 27.24
CA ASP A 467 20.58 7.54 28.19
C ASP A 467 20.12 6.06 28.13
N TYR A 468 18.94 5.81 27.55
CA TYR A 468 18.36 4.47 27.38
C TYR A 468 18.52 3.92 25.96
N LYS A 469 19.30 4.63 25.13
CA LYS A 469 19.48 4.36 23.70
C LYS A 469 19.97 2.94 23.44
N ASP A 470 20.92 2.44 24.21
CA ASP A 470 21.53 1.13 23.95
C ASP A 470 20.58 -0.03 24.28
N GLY A 471 19.78 0.09 25.35
CA GLY A 471 18.72 -0.89 25.69
C GLY A 471 17.58 -0.89 24.67
N LEU A 472 17.14 0.30 24.23
CA LEU A 472 16.12 0.44 23.19
C LEU A 472 16.63 -0.02 21.82
N GLN A 473 17.90 0.24 21.49
CA GLN A 473 18.56 -0.23 20.26
C GLN A 473 18.65 -1.75 20.25
N LYS A 474 18.98 -2.37 21.38
CA LYS A 474 19.01 -3.83 21.52
C LYS A 474 17.63 -4.44 21.29
N ALA A 475 16.59 -3.91 21.94
CA ALA A 475 15.22 -4.38 21.76
C ALA A 475 14.71 -4.16 20.32
N TYR A 476 15.05 -3.03 19.69
CA TYR A 476 14.75 -2.74 18.30
C TYR A 476 15.47 -3.70 17.33
N ASN A 477 16.75 -4.00 17.57
CA ASN A 477 17.51 -4.96 16.77
C ASN A 477 16.95 -6.38 16.93
N GLU A 478 16.52 -6.74 18.15
CA GLU A 478 15.84 -8.00 18.42
C GLU A 478 14.44 -8.06 17.78
N LEU A 479 13.72 -6.94 17.67
CA LEU A 479 12.44 -6.80 16.94
C LEU A 479 12.62 -6.94 15.42
N LYS A 480 13.71 -6.41 14.86
CA LYS A 480 14.04 -6.52 13.42
C LYS A 480 14.66 -7.86 13.01
N GLY A 481 15.16 -8.64 13.96
CA GLY A 481 15.82 -9.94 13.74
C GLY A 481 14.89 -11.16 13.83
N THR A 482 13.62 -10.97 14.20
CA THR A 482 12.53 -11.97 14.25
C THR A 482 11.47 -11.62 13.22
#